data_AF-A0A1B2HXS3-F1
#
_entry.id   AF-A0A1B2HXS3-F1
#
_cell.length_a   1.000
_cell.length_b   1.000
_cell.length_c   1.000
_cell.angle_alpha   90.00
_cell.angle_beta   90.00
_cell.angle_gamma   90.00
#
_symmetry.space_group_name_H-M   'P 1'
#
loop_
_entity.id
_entity.type
_entity.pdbx_description
1 polymer ?
#
loop_
_entity_poly.entity_id
_entity_poly.type
_entity_poly.pdbx_seq_one_letter_code
_entity_poly.pdbx_strand_id
1 'polypeptide(L)'
;MPKQVDHEARRQEIGAAVCRVMATRGLDAVSLRHVAAEAGVSMGRVQHYFGTKDEMLLFAFRLISERVAHRLGQVRRDTPQAFLRAVLVELLPISEAARAEAPVLAAFLAQAVVEPRLAEQLRAGSDEMVAFVAEQIRAARPEGDALRDAKALLAFTDGLMLQVLIGQVDRDSAVDLLDHQLARVLTTG
;
A
#
# COMPACT_ATOMS: atom_id res chain seq x y z
N MET A 1 -20.64 -10.39 24.84
CA MET A 1 -20.12 -9.39 23.87
C MET A 1 -20.11 -9.96 22.43
N PRO A 2 -21.25 -10.05 21.70
CA PRO A 2 -21.28 -10.69 20.36
C PRO A 2 -21.55 -9.75 19.17
N LYS A 3 -22.34 -8.69 19.35
CA LYS A 3 -22.91 -7.89 18.23
C LYS A 3 -21.89 -6.98 17.52
N GLN A 4 -20.86 -6.53 18.25
CA GLN A 4 -19.83 -5.63 17.77
C GLN A 4 -18.76 -6.35 16.94
N VAL A 5 -18.41 -7.59 17.33
CA VAL A 5 -17.45 -8.44 16.62
C VAL A 5 -18.00 -8.86 15.25
N ASP A 6 -19.30 -9.20 15.18
CA ASP A 6 -19.99 -9.52 13.93
C ASP A 6 -20.06 -8.30 12.99
N HIS A 7 -20.28 -7.10 13.54
CA HIS A 7 -20.31 -5.88 12.76
C HIS A 7 -18.97 -5.55 12.09
N GLU A 8 -17.87 -5.64 12.82
CA GLU A 8 -16.53 -5.36 12.27
C GLU A 8 -16.08 -6.45 11.29
N ALA A 9 -16.29 -7.72 11.63
CA ALA A 9 -16.00 -8.84 10.72
C ALA A 9 -16.74 -8.67 9.39
N ARG A 10 -18.02 -8.29 9.44
CA ARG A 10 -18.81 -8.05 8.23
C ARG A 10 -18.32 -6.86 7.42
N ARG A 11 -17.88 -5.80 8.09
CA ARG A 11 -17.28 -4.64 7.43
C ARG A 11 -15.98 -5.02 6.72
N GLN A 12 -15.15 -5.85 7.35
CA GLN A 12 -13.93 -6.39 6.74
C GLN A 12 -14.22 -7.28 5.52
N GLU A 13 -15.25 -8.14 5.57
CA GLU A 13 -15.66 -8.94 4.42
C GLU A 13 -16.04 -8.08 3.21
N ILE A 14 -16.82 -7.01 3.44
CA ILE A 14 -17.22 -6.08 2.39
C ILE A 14 -16.01 -5.29 1.89
N GLY A 15 -15.11 -4.83 2.78
CA GLY A 15 -13.87 -4.17 2.38
C GLY A 15 -12.96 -5.06 1.53
N ALA A 16 -12.84 -6.35 1.87
CA ALA A 16 -12.11 -7.31 1.05
C ALA A 16 -12.75 -7.47 -0.34
N ALA A 17 -14.08 -7.40 -0.44
CA ALA A 17 -14.78 -7.38 -1.73
C ALA A 17 -14.48 -6.10 -2.53
N VAL A 18 -14.38 -4.93 -1.89
CA VAL A 18 -13.92 -3.69 -2.54
C VAL A 18 -12.54 -3.89 -3.16
N CYS A 19 -11.58 -4.44 -2.41
CA CYS A 19 -10.23 -4.72 -2.92
C CYS A 19 -10.27 -5.66 -4.15
N ARG A 20 -11.10 -6.71 -4.11
CA ARG A 20 -11.23 -7.65 -5.25
C ARG A 20 -11.87 -6.99 -6.48
N VAL A 21 -12.91 -6.17 -6.31
CA VAL A 21 -13.50 -5.41 -7.42
C VAL A 21 -12.47 -4.48 -8.04
N MET A 22 -11.71 -3.75 -7.22
CA MET A 22 -10.66 -2.84 -7.69
C MET A 22 -9.57 -3.59 -8.47
N ALA A 23 -9.06 -4.68 -7.90
CA ALA A 23 -7.97 -5.45 -8.50
C ALA A 23 -8.36 -6.11 -9.83
N THR A 24 -9.64 -6.48 -10.02
CA THR A 24 -10.10 -7.22 -11.20
C THR A 24 -10.80 -6.36 -12.25
N ARG A 25 -11.41 -5.25 -11.86
CA ARG A 25 -12.26 -4.41 -12.72
C ARG A 25 -11.87 -2.93 -12.74
N GLY A 26 -10.86 -2.54 -11.96
CA GLY A 26 -10.40 -1.16 -11.86
C GLY A 26 -11.27 -0.29 -10.94
N LEU A 27 -10.79 0.94 -10.73
CA LEU A 27 -11.40 1.92 -9.82
C LEU A 27 -12.81 2.32 -10.23
N ASP A 28 -13.09 2.44 -11.52
CA ASP A 28 -14.39 2.86 -12.05
C ASP A 28 -15.49 1.84 -11.79
N ALA A 29 -15.13 0.56 -11.68
CA ALA A 29 -16.07 -0.49 -11.37
C ALA A 29 -16.49 -0.51 -9.89
N VAL A 30 -15.80 0.20 -9.00
CA VAL A 30 -16.17 0.24 -7.57
C VAL A 30 -17.49 0.99 -7.40
N SER A 31 -18.54 0.23 -7.11
CA SER A 31 -19.89 0.72 -6.86
C SER A 31 -20.57 -0.17 -5.82
N LEU A 32 -21.59 0.35 -5.14
CA LEU A 32 -22.40 -0.43 -4.20
C LEU A 32 -22.92 -1.73 -4.85
N ARG A 33 -23.30 -1.68 -6.13
CA ARG A 33 -23.80 -2.84 -6.88
C ARG A 33 -22.73 -3.91 -7.09
N HIS A 34 -21.57 -3.54 -7.62
CA HIS A 34 -20.50 -4.51 -7.87
C HIS A 34 -19.93 -5.07 -6.57
N VAL A 35 -19.76 -4.24 -5.55
CA VAL A 35 -19.28 -4.67 -4.24
C VAL A 35 -20.29 -5.60 -3.57
N ALA A 36 -21.59 -5.32 -3.66
CA ALA A 36 -22.63 -6.19 -3.15
C ALA A 36 -22.61 -7.57 -3.82
N ALA A 37 -22.47 -7.60 -5.16
CA ALA A 37 -22.35 -8.85 -5.91
C ALA A 37 -21.09 -9.63 -5.52
N GLU A 38 -19.94 -8.96 -5.41
CA GLU A 38 -18.66 -9.57 -5.03
C GLU A 38 -18.63 -10.06 -3.57
N ALA A 39 -19.37 -9.39 -2.68
CA ALA A 39 -19.48 -9.77 -1.27
C ALA A 39 -20.59 -10.79 -0.99
N GLY A 40 -21.44 -11.10 -1.98
CA GLY A 40 -22.60 -11.97 -1.78
C GLY A 40 -23.64 -11.38 -0.83
N VAL A 41 -23.83 -10.05 -0.83
CA VAL A 41 -24.76 -9.33 0.05
C VAL A 41 -25.68 -8.39 -0.74
N SER A 42 -26.69 -7.82 -0.09
CA SER A 42 -27.55 -6.82 -0.73
C SER A 42 -26.86 -5.46 -0.82
N MET A 43 -27.22 -4.64 -1.82
CA MET A 43 -26.74 -3.26 -1.94
C MET A 43 -27.04 -2.43 -0.68
N GLY A 44 -28.23 -2.60 -0.09
CA GLY A 44 -28.61 -1.93 1.15
C GLY A 44 -27.69 -2.32 2.32
N ARG A 45 -27.18 -3.55 2.36
CA ARG A 45 -26.19 -3.96 3.35
C ARG A 45 -24.85 -3.28 3.13
N VAL A 46 -24.37 -3.16 1.88
CA VAL A 46 -23.14 -2.40 1.61
C VAL A 46 -23.32 -0.93 2.00
N GLN A 47 -24.45 -0.32 1.61
CA GLN A 47 -24.77 1.07 1.91
C GLN A 47 -24.85 1.36 3.42
N HIS A 48 -25.25 0.36 4.22
CA HIS A 48 -25.25 0.46 5.68
C HIS A 48 -23.83 0.62 6.28
N TYR A 49 -22.81 0.00 5.67
CA TYR A 49 -21.42 0.08 6.14
C TYR A 49 -20.62 1.20 5.46
N PHE A 50 -20.94 1.52 4.22
CA PHE A 50 -20.24 2.50 3.40
C PHE A 50 -21.25 3.37 2.65
N GLY A 51 -21.35 4.64 3.05
CA GLY A 51 -22.24 5.61 2.46
C GLY A 51 -21.76 6.15 1.11
N THR A 52 -20.44 6.11 0.85
CA THR A 52 -19.85 6.65 -0.39
C THR A 52 -18.80 5.72 -0.99
N LYS A 53 -18.44 5.98 -2.26
CA LYS A 53 -17.29 5.33 -2.91
C LYS A 53 -16.00 5.62 -2.15
N ASP A 54 -15.78 6.87 -1.74
CA ASP A 54 -14.56 7.26 -1.03
C ASP A 54 -14.42 6.56 0.32
N GLU A 55 -15.52 6.31 1.03
CA GLU A 55 -15.49 5.52 2.27
C GLU A 55 -15.08 4.06 2.00
N MET A 56 -15.56 3.46 0.91
CA MET A 56 -15.12 2.13 0.49
C MET A 56 -13.63 2.11 0.13
N LEU A 57 -13.16 3.12 -0.62
CA LEU A 57 -11.75 3.24 -1.02
C LEU A 57 -10.83 3.45 0.17
N LEU A 58 -11.21 4.32 1.10
CA LEU A 58 -10.43 4.59 2.31
C LEU A 58 -10.35 3.34 3.19
N PHE A 59 -11.44 2.60 3.32
CA PHE A 59 -11.43 1.34 4.08
C PHE A 59 -10.57 0.27 3.39
N ALA A 60 -10.67 0.13 2.07
CA ALA A 60 -9.84 -0.79 1.30
C ALA A 60 -8.34 -0.45 1.43
N PHE A 61 -7.99 0.84 1.34
CA PHE A 61 -6.63 1.31 1.57
C PHE A 61 -6.12 0.94 2.96
N ARG A 62 -6.88 1.26 4.02
CA ARG A 62 -6.51 0.92 5.41
C ARG A 62 -6.32 -0.59 5.60
N LEU A 63 -7.22 -1.39 5.05
CA LEU A 63 -7.14 -2.85 5.11
C LEU A 63 -5.84 -3.37 4.47
N ILE A 64 -5.41 -2.77 3.36
CA ILE A 64 -4.15 -3.12 2.70
C ILE A 64 -2.96 -2.61 3.52
N SER A 65 -2.99 -1.37 4.00
CA SER A 65 -1.93 -0.81 4.86
C SER A 65 -1.72 -1.66 6.11
N GLU A 66 -2.77 -2.15 6.75
CA GLU A 66 -2.71 -3.05 7.90
C GLU A 66 -2.07 -4.40 7.54
N ARG A 67 -2.42 -4.98 6.38
CA ARG A 67 -1.82 -6.23 5.90
C ARG A 67 -0.34 -6.07 5.58
N VAL A 68 0.02 -4.98 4.90
CA VAL A 68 1.41 -4.63 4.61
C VAL A 68 2.17 -4.46 5.93
N ALA A 69 1.65 -3.65 6.86
CA ALA A 69 2.28 -3.43 8.17
C ALA A 69 2.47 -4.73 8.96
N HIS A 70 1.47 -5.62 8.94
CA HIS A 70 1.59 -6.95 9.55
C HIS A 70 2.73 -7.76 8.92
N ARG A 71 2.82 -7.80 7.58
CA ARG A 71 3.90 -8.52 6.87
C ARG A 71 5.27 -7.89 7.16
N LEU A 72 5.38 -6.56 7.16
CA LEU A 72 6.59 -5.84 7.54
C LEU A 72 7.02 -6.15 8.98
N GLY A 73 6.08 -6.34 9.90
CA GLY A 73 6.34 -6.76 11.28
C GLY A 73 6.94 -8.17 11.41
N GLN A 74 6.79 -9.02 10.40
CA GLN A 74 7.37 -10.37 10.36
C GLN A 74 8.75 -10.41 9.67
N VAL A 75 9.20 -9.30 9.08
CA VAL A 75 10.50 -9.24 8.40
C VAL A 75 11.63 -9.35 9.42
N ARG A 76 12.59 -10.24 9.15
CA ARG A 76 13.76 -10.43 9.99
C ARG A 76 14.65 -9.18 10.00
N ARG A 77 15.10 -8.80 11.20
CA ARG A 77 15.97 -7.63 11.43
C ARG A 77 17.43 -8.06 11.56
N ASP A 78 17.94 -8.77 10.55
CA ASP A 78 19.32 -9.30 10.59
C ASP A 78 20.35 -8.15 10.50
N THR A 79 20.18 -7.21 9.55
CA THR A 79 20.93 -5.94 9.49
C THR A 79 20.00 -4.79 9.09
N PRO A 80 20.32 -3.52 9.42
CA PRO A 80 19.51 -2.37 8.99
C PRO A 80 19.30 -2.31 7.48
N GLN A 81 20.34 -2.60 6.69
CA GLN A 81 20.28 -2.66 5.23
C GLN A 81 19.39 -3.80 4.72
N ALA A 82 19.56 -5.02 5.24
CA ALA A 82 18.77 -6.17 4.80
C ALA A 82 17.29 -5.99 5.14
N PHE A 83 17.01 -5.44 6.33
CA PHE A 83 15.66 -5.10 6.75
C PHE A 83 15.04 -4.00 5.87
N LEU A 84 15.77 -2.92 5.59
CA LEU A 84 15.30 -1.85 4.72
C LEU A 84 15.01 -2.37 3.30
N ARG A 85 15.90 -3.20 2.74
CA ARG A 85 15.67 -3.85 1.45
C ARG A 85 14.38 -4.65 1.45
N ALA A 86 14.18 -5.50 2.46
CA ALA A 86 12.99 -6.34 2.56
C ALA A 86 11.70 -5.51 2.70
N VAL A 87 11.75 -4.40 3.43
CA VAL A 87 10.63 -3.44 3.51
C VAL A 87 10.29 -2.89 2.12
N LEU A 88 11.29 -2.41 1.37
CA LEU A 88 11.05 -1.77 0.07
C LEU A 88 10.60 -2.78 -0.99
N VAL A 89 11.12 -4.00 -0.97
CA VAL A 89 10.68 -5.09 -1.86
C VAL A 89 9.22 -5.47 -1.58
N GLU A 90 8.77 -5.41 -0.32
CA GLU A 90 7.37 -5.69 0.04
C GLU A 90 6.39 -4.64 -0.53
N LEU A 91 6.88 -3.42 -0.83
CA LEU A 91 6.09 -2.38 -1.50
C LEU A 91 6.00 -2.57 -3.02
N LEU A 92 6.82 -3.46 -3.60
CA LEU A 92 6.78 -3.81 -5.02
C LEU A 92 5.82 -4.98 -5.28
N PRO A 93 5.18 -5.07 -6.46
CA PRO A 93 4.24 -6.13 -6.81
C PRO A 93 4.96 -7.45 -7.17
N ILE A 94 5.72 -7.98 -6.21
CA ILE A 94 6.55 -9.18 -6.34
C ILE A 94 5.82 -10.39 -5.75
N SER A 95 5.42 -10.29 -4.48
CA SER A 95 4.67 -11.34 -3.80
C SER A 95 3.26 -11.45 -4.35
N GLU A 96 2.62 -12.62 -4.21
CA GLU A 96 1.23 -12.80 -4.64
C GLU A 96 0.28 -11.79 -3.99
N ALA A 97 0.48 -11.53 -2.69
CA ALA A 97 -0.26 -10.53 -1.94
C ALA A 97 -0.03 -9.12 -2.51
N ALA A 98 1.23 -8.71 -2.68
CA ALA A 98 1.56 -7.39 -3.22
C ALA A 98 1.04 -7.19 -4.64
N ARG A 99 1.01 -8.24 -5.48
CA ARG A 99 0.40 -8.17 -6.82
C ARG A 99 -1.10 -7.91 -6.78
N ALA A 100 -1.80 -8.47 -5.80
CA ALA A 100 -3.24 -8.23 -5.64
C ALA A 100 -3.53 -6.84 -5.04
N GLU A 101 -2.61 -6.30 -4.25
CA GLU A 101 -2.78 -5.05 -3.49
C GLU A 101 -2.29 -3.81 -4.26
N ALA A 102 -1.24 -3.92 -5.06
CA ALA A 102 -0.64 -2.80 -5.78
C ALA A 102 -1.61 -2.04 -6.73
N PRO A 103 -2.52 -2.70 -7.48
CA PRO A 103 -3.53 -1.98 -8.26
C PRO A 103 -4.46 -1.12 -7.40
N VAL A 104 -4.76 -1.57 -6.18
CA VAL A 104 -5.59 -0.84 -5.23
C VAL A 104 -4.85 0.41 -4.72
N LEU A 105 -3.57 0.26 -4.37
CA LEU A 105 -2.70 1.38 -3.99
C LEU A 105 -2.58 2.41 -5.12
N ALA A 106 -2.32 1.97 -6.35
CA ALA A 106 -2.22 2.85 -7.51
C ALA A 106 -3.53 3.63 -7.77
N ALA A 107 -4.68 2.96 -7.69
CA ALA A 107 -5.98 3.59 -7.82
C ALA A 107 -6.26 4.60 -6.71
N PHE A 108 -5.87 4.28 -5.47
CA PHE A 108 -6.02 5.19 -4.33
C PHE A 108 -5.15 6.45 -4.50
N LEU A 109 -3.89 6.29 -4.90
CA LEU A 109 -2.98 7.41 -5.20
C LEU A 109 -3.56 8.32 -6.28
N ALA A 110 -4.09 7.74 -7.37
CA ALA A 110 -4.72 8.51 -8.43
C ALA A 110 -5.94 9.31 -7.95
N GLN A 111 -6.82 8.68 -7.15
CA GLN A 111 -8.00 9.37 -6.60
C GLN A 111 -7.61 10.48 -5.61
N ALA A 112 -6.59 10.25 -4.80
CA ALA A 112 -6.10 11.23 -3.83
C ALA A 112 -5.59 12.53 -4.47
N VAL A 113 -5.23 12.53 -5.78
CA VAL A 113 -4.86 13.75 -6.51
C VAL A 113 -6.03 14.73 -6.61
N VAL A 114 -7.27 14.24 -6.67
CA VAL A 114 -8.47 15.06 -6.88
C VAL A 114 -9.41 15.09 -5.68
N GLU A 115 -9.22 14.21 -4.68
CA GLU A 115 -10.04 14.15 -3.46
C GLU A 115 -9.24 14.53 -2.20
N PRO A 116 -9.42 15.75 -1.66
CA PRO A 116 -8.63 16.25 -0.53
C PRO A 116 -8.66 15.35 0.72
N ARG A 117 -9.81 14.72 1.02
CA ARG A 117 -9.96 13.82 2.17
C ARG A 117 -9.09 12.57 2.07
N LEU A 118 -8.92 12.05 0.85
CA LEU A 118 -8.04 10.91 0.62
C LEU A 118 -6.57 11.34 0.65
N ALA A 119 -6.26 12.53 0.11
CA ALA A 119 -4.93 13.11 0.20
C ALA A 119 -4.43 13.30 1.64
N GLU A 120 -5.30 13.76 2.54
CA GLU A 120 -4.96 13.92 3.97
C GLU A 120 -4.55 12.59 4.62
N GLN A 121 -5.25 11.51 4.30
CA GLN A 121 -4.95 10.18 4.82
C GLN A 121 -3.63 9.64 4.26
N LEU A 122 -3.37 9.87 2.97
CA LEU A 122 -2.11 9.49 2.33
C LEU A 122 -0.92 10.25 2.91
N ARG A 123 -1.04 11.56 3.15
CA ARG A 123 0.02 12.39 3.73
C ARG A 123 0.41 11.90 5.13
N ALA A 124 -0.58 11.64 5.98
CA ALA A 124 -0.33 11.14 7.33
C ALA A 124 0.44 9.81 7.32
N GLY A 125 -0.01 8.83 6.52
CA GLY A 125 0.70 7.55 6.39
C GLY A 125 2.07 7.67 5.73
N SER A 126 2.24 8.59 4.78
CA SER A 126 3.52 8.87 4.14
C SER A 126 4.55 9.44 5.12
N ASP A 127 4.14 10.35 6.02
CA ASP A 127 5.06 10.92 7.00
C ASP A 127 5.59 9.87 7.98
N GLU A 128 4.73 8.95 8.42
CA GLU A 128 5.11 7.81 9.27
C GLU A 128 6.08 6.86 8.54
N MET A 129 5.77 6.50 7.29
CA MET A 129 6.64 5.62 6.49
C MET A 129 7.99 6.27 6.19
N VAL A 130 8.01 7.56 5.86
CA VAL A 130 9.24 8.33 5.63
C VAL A 130 10.10 8.36 6.89
N ALA A 131 9.50 8.62 8.06
CA ALA A 131 10.22 8.64 9.33
C ALA A 131 10.84 7.27 9.65
N PHE A 132 10.08 6.20 9.43
CA PHE A 132 10.54 4.81 9.61
C PHE A 132 11.70 4.45 8.67
N VAL A 133 11.57 4.72 7.37
CA VAL A 133 12.64 4.45 6.39
C VAL A 133 13.89 5.28 6.72
N ALA A 134 13.72 6.55 7.11
CA ALA A 134 14.83 7.40 7.50
C ALA A 134 15.58 6.88 8.74
N GLU A 135 14.88 6.27 9.70
CA GLU A 135 15.53 5.61 10.85
C GLU A 135 16.39 4.44 10.40
N GLN A 136 15.90 3.62 9.48
CA GLN A 136 16.66 2.49 8.95
C GLN A 136 17.87 2.95 8.12
N ILE A 137 17.75 4.05 7.37
CA ILE A 137 18.88 4.67 6.66
C ILE A 137 19.92 5.17 7.68
N ARG A 138 19.53 5.92 8.72
CA ARG A 138 20.47 6.39 9.77
C ARG A 138 21.20 5.25 10.47
N ALA A 139 20.52 4.14 10.71
CA ALA A 139 21.12 2.96 11.33
C ALA A 139 22.13 2.26 10.42
N ALA A 140 21.96 2.32 9.10
CA ALA A 140 22.89 1.75 8.12
C ALA A 140 24.03 2.72 7.73
N ARG A 141 23.73 4.02 7.68
CA ARG A 141 24.62 5.13 7.30
C ARG A 141 24.28 6.35 8.17
N PRO A 142 25.00 6.58 9.28
CA PRO A 142 24.74 7.69 10.19
C PRO A 142 24.87 9.08 9.56
N GLU A 143 25.67 9.20 8.50
CA GLU A 143 25.97 10.43 7.80
C GLU A 143 24.93 10.75 6.72
N GLY A 144 24.85 12.04 6.33
CA GLY A 144 23.95 12.53 5.27
C GLY A 144 22.52 12.84 5.72
N ASP A 145 21.67 13.21 4.76
CA ASP A 145 20.27 13.59 5.00
C ASP A 145 19.33 12.39 4.80
N ALA A 146 19.23 11.55 5.84
CA ALA A 146 18.40 10.34 5.80
C ALA A 146 16.91 10.63 5.53
N LEU A 147 16.40 11.82 5.88
CA LEU A 147 15.01 12.16 5.62
C LEU A 147 14.77 12.42 4.14
N ARG A 148 15.68 13.18 3.50
CA ARG A 148 15.64 13.39 2.04
C ARG A 148 15.81 12.07 1.29
N ASP A 149 16.75 11.23 1.72
CA ASP A 149 17.00 9.94 1.07
C ASP A 149 15.81 8.99 1.22
N ALA A 150 15.14 8.96 2.38
CA ALA A 150 13.92 8.18 2.57
C ALA A 150 12.80 8.62 1.62
N LYS A 151 12.57 9.93 1.48
CA LYS A 151 11.57 10.47 0.54
C LYS A 151 11.89 10.10 -0.90
N ALA A 152 13.16 10.23 -1.31
CA ALA A 152 13.59 9.88 -2.66
C ALA A 152 13.43 8.39 -2.94
N LEU A 153 13.78 7.53 -1.98
CA LEU A 153 13.71 6.08 -2.11
C LEU A 153 12.26 5.57 -2.18
N LEU A 154 11.37 6.13 -1.37
CA LEU A 154 9.93 5.82 -1.43
C LEU A 154 9.32 6.28 -2.76
N ALA A 155 9.60 7.51 -3.19
CA ALA A 155 9.13 8.00 -4.50
C ALA A 155 9.64 7.15 -5.68
N PHE A 156 10.89 6.69 -5.61
CA PHE A 156 11.45 5.75 -6.57
C PHE A 156 10.72 4.40 -6.55
N THR A 157 10.42 3.89 -5.36
CA THR A 157 9.70 2.62 -5.17
C THR A 157 8.27 2.69 -5.71
N ASP A 158 7.54 3.79 -5.45
CA ASP A 158 6.21 4.02 -6.02
C ASP A 158 6.24 4.08 -7.56
N GLY A 159 7.26 4.75 -8.12
CA GLY A 159 7.48 4.79 -9.56
C GLY A 159 7.74 3.41 -10.16
N LEU A 160 8.58 2.59 -9.51
CA LEU A 160 8.83 1.21 -9.92
C LEU A 160 7.57 0.35 -9.81
N MET A 161 6.78 0.47 -8.73
CA MET A 161 5.51 -0.23 -8.58
C MET A 161 4.60 0.04 -9.79
N LEU A 162 4.43 1.30 -10.19
CA LEU A 162 3.63 1.67 -11.35
C LEU A 162 4.19 1.09 -12.65
N GLN A 163 5.51 1.16 -12.87
CA GLN A 163 6.16 0.60 -14.06
C GLN A 163 5.98 -0.92 -14.18
N VAL A 164 6.00 -1.63 -13.05
CA VAL A 164 5.72 -3.09 -13.05
C VAL A 164 4.25 -3.37 -13.35
N LEU A 165 3.33 -2.59 -12.79
CA LEU A 165 1.89 -2.76 -13.05
C LEU A 165 1.53 -2.59 -14.53
N ILE A 166 2.22 -1.70 -15.25
CA ILE A 166 2.01 -1.48 -16.69
C ILE A 166 2.90 -2.33 -17.60
N GLY A 167 3.74 -3.21 -17.02
CA GLY A 167 4.64 -4.08 -17.78
C GLY A 167 5.81 -3.37 -18.47
N GLN A 168 6.12 -2.13 -18.06
CA GLN A 168 7.29 -1.40 -18.56
C GLN A 168 8.59 -1.97 -17.99
N VAL A 169 8.54 -2.48 -16.76
CA VAL A 169 9.65 -3.13 -16.06
C VAL A 169 9.16 -4.48 -15.54
N ASP A 170 9.91 -5.56 -15.80
CA ASP A 170 9.60 -6.85 -15.21
C ASP A 170 10.00 -6.91 -13.72
N ARG A 171 9.53 -7.94 -13.01
CA ARG A 171 9.69 -8.02 -11.55
C ARG A 171 11.14 -8.18 -11.11
N ASP A 172 11.94 -8.92 -11.86
CA ASP A 172 13.34 -9.18 -11.52
C ASP A 172 14.14 -7.88 -11.72
N SER A 173 13.93 -7.21 -12.85
CA SER A 173 14.49 -5.88 -13.13
C SER A 173 14.10 -4.83 -12.09
N ALA A 174 12.86 -4.86 -11.57
CA ALA A 174 12.43 -3.93 -10.52
C ALA A 174 13.21 -4.14 -9.20
N VAL A 175 13.46 -5.39 -8.82
CA VAL A 175 14.26 -5.72 -7.64
C VAL A 175 15.72 -5.29 -7.84
N ASP A 176 16.29 -5.53 -9.01
CA ASP A 176 17.66 -5.13 -9.33
C ASP A 176 17.83 -3.60 -9.32
N LEU A 177 16.87 -2.85 -9.88
CA LEU A 177 16.85 -1.39 -9.85
C LEU A 177 16.72 -0.83 -8.43
N LEU A 178 15.89 -1.47 -7.60
CA LEU A 178 15.74 -1.13 -6.18
C LEU A 178 17.05 -1.37 -5.42
N ASP A 179 17.70 -2.51 -5.64
CA ASP A 179 18.98 -2.84 -5.00
C ASP A 179 20.09 -1.87 -5.41
N HIS A 180 20.14 -1.49 -6.69
CA HIS A 180 21.06 -0.47 -7.18
C HIS A 180 20.84 0.87 -6.49
N GLN A 181 19.59 1.33 -6.41
CA GLN A 181 19.27 2.62 -5.79
C GLN A 181 19.53 2.61 -4.28
N LEU A 182 19.21 1.51 -3.60
CA LEU A 182 19.49 1.32 -2.19
C LEU A 182 21.00 1.37 -1.92
N ALA A 183 21.81 0.68 -2.73
CA ALA A 183 23.26 0.72 -2.61
C ALA A 183 23.79 2.15 -2.74
N ARG A 184 23.34 2.92 -3.75
CA ARG A 184 23.73 4.32 -3.94
C ARG A 184 23.43 5.20 -2.73
N VAL A 185 22.24 5.06 -2.16
CA VAL A 185 21.85 5.77 -0.94
C VAL A 185 22.78 5.37 0.20
N LEU A 186 23.06 4.09 0.41
CA LEU A 186 23.88 3.66 1.54
C LEU A 186 25.39 3.94 1.38
N THR A 187 25.89 4.21 0.17
CA THR A 187 27.31 4.49 -0.08
C THR A 187 27.64 5.96 -0.32
N THR A 188 26.67 6.76 -0.78
CA THR A 188 26.91 8.15 -1.23
C THR A 188 26.25 9.09 -0.22
N GLY A 189 27.02 9.54 0.77
CA GLY A 189 26.64 10.57 1.75
C GLY A 189 27.43 11.85 1.52
#